data_AF-A0A7C6FQM2-F1
#
_entry.id   AF-A0A7C6FQM2-F1
#
_cell.length_a   1.000
_cell.length_b   1.000
_cell.length_c   1.000
_cell.angle_alpha   90.00
_cell.angle_beta   90.00
_cell.angle_gamma   90.00
#
_symmetry.space_group_name_H-M   'P 1'
#
loop_
_entity.id
_entity.type
_entity.pdbx_description
1 polymer ?
#
loop_
_entity_poly.entity_id
_entity_poly.type
_entity_poly.pdbx_seq_one_letter_code
_entity_poly.pdbx_strand_id
1 'polypeptide(L)'
;MGLFDIFFKKKDKKVEEINEKNNNKNIEINIKPTISIKTDVINTPSEPEVIPVEKRIKGMKPNDAGLYPHETLLLSYAPKYYVKGNSYPGFWWYKYGIKDVDKSLKSLLDRGFLQIGSLRSAIEKETVTVLKGLLKANNLKVSGKKAELVQRLLDEVPEEKLKAVFTRYTYELTDEGKDVLKKEEYIPYIHRTGIEDLDIWSLSKKVQDKSGYPYRDVIWGYLNERSMVHAKNRDFGLYRNCRFAMSEFVKEEGKLDNAFSLLSEVIRYDLSGLSNSFSMQFMDIYSDSYFPYESSIVTMAPGITSRVSDYQEKKGLSDEDLKRKLREEISKFKLPFGLFTADECVEIVLMEIQKDEDGLEELYNKAERRFKKEYRIK
;
A
#
# COMPACT_ATOMS: atom_id res chain seq x y z
N MET A 1 14.42 -13.27 -2.53
CA MET A 1 14.93 -11.91 -2.31
C MET A 1 13.74 -10.99 -2.47
N GLY A 2 13.30 -10.38 -1.37
CA GLY A 2 12.03 -9.66 -1.29
C GLY A 2 12.23 -8.17 -1.59
N LEU A 3 11.28 -7.60 -2.33
CA LEU A 3 11.19 -6.21 -2.79
C LEU A 3 10.83 -5.21 -1.69
N PHE A 4 11.51 -5.25 -0.53
CA PHE A 4 11.37 -4.21 0.50
C PHE A 4 12.71 -3.97 1.18
N ASP A 5 13.61 -3.30 0.47
CA ASP A 5 14.85 -2.77 1.03
C ASP A 5 15.16 -1.42 0.39
N ILE A 6 14.32 -0.39 0.61
CA ILE A 6 14.74 0.98 0.33
C ILE A 6 14.15 1.96 1.37
N PHE A 7 15.07 2.69 2.00
CA PHE A 7 14.94 3.93 2.79
C PHE A 7 14.63 3.87 4.30
N PHE A 8 15.67 3.60 5.10
CA PHE A 8 16.02 4.48 6.23
C PHE A 8 17.54 4.57 6.34
N LYS A 9 18.14 5.59 5.72
CA LYS A 9 19.55 5.94 5.92
C LYS A 9 19.62 6.85 7.16
N LYS A 10 19.91 6.25 8.32
CA LYS A 10 20.21 6.97 9.57
C LYS A 10 21.45 7.83 9.35
N LYS A 11 21.33 9.15 9.49
CA LYS A 11 22.50 10.05 9.61
C LYS A 11 22.93 10.05 11.08
N ASP A 12 24.12 9.53 11.34
CA ASP A 12 24.78 9.65 12.65
C ASP A 12 25.11 11.13 12.92
N LYS A 13 24.53 11.69 13.98
CA LYS A 13 25.02 12.93 14.61
C LYS A 13 25.90 12.54 15.79
N LYS A 14 27.20 12.80 15.66
CA LYS A 14 28.15 12.83 16.77
C LYS A 14 27.70 13.87 17.80
N VAL A 15 27.62 13.46 19.05
CA VAL A 15 27.51 14.35 20.21
C VAL A 15 28.94 14.70 20.63
N GLU A 16 29.32 15.97 20.50
CA GLU A 16 30.53 16.51 21.13
C GLU A 16 30.13 17.14 22.47
N GLU A 17 30.74 16.62 23.54
CA GLU A 17 30.73 17.21 24.87
C GLU A 17 31.56 18.50 24.86
N ILE A 18 30.97 19.62 25.26
CA ILE A 18 31.72 20.84 25.58
C ILE A 18 31.37 21.26 27.01
N ASN A 19 32.43 21.23 27.82
CA ASN A 19 32.50 21.58 29.24
C ASN A 19 31.97 22.99 29.55
N GLU A 20 31.19 23.08 30.62
CA GLU A 20 30.85 24.33 31.32
C GLU A 20 32.11 25.02 31.86
N LYS A 21 32.27 26.30 31.52
CA LYS A 21 33.04 27.25 32.33
C LYS A 21 32.25 28.54 32.48
N ASN A 22 31.92 28.82 33.73
CA ASN A 22 31.41 30.09 34.25
C ASN A 22 32.20 31.30 33.71
N ASN A 23 31.47 32.32 33.26
CA ASN A 23 31.88 33.71 33.47
C ASN A 23 30.68 34.65 33.41
N ASN A 24 30.33 35.19 34.58
CA ASN A 24 29.41 36.29 34.79
C ASN A 24 29.89 37.55 34.06
N LYS A 25 29.05 38.10 33.18
CA LYS A 25 28.97 39.55 32.94
C LYS A 25 27.51 39.94 32.71
N ASN A 26 26.97 40.66 33.69
CA ASN A 26 25.70 41.37 33.60
C ASN A 26 25.76 42.40 32.48
N ILE A 27 24.82 42.32 31.53
CA ILE A 27 24.42 43.44 30.68
C ILE A 27 22.89 43.43 30.69
N GLU A 28 22.31 44.38 31.42
CA GLU A 28 20.89 44.69 31.39
C GLU A 28 20.54 45.27 30.01
N ILE A 29 19.61 44.64 29.30
CA ILE A 29 18.90 45.27 28.17
C ILE A 29 17.40 45.07 28.39
N ASN A 30 16.75 46.21 28.56
CA ASN A 30 15.34 46.44 28.79
C ASN A 30 14.52 46.06 27.53
N ILE A 31 13.66 45.06 27.63
CA ILE A 31 12.72 44.69 26.55
C ILE A 31 11.30 44.72 27.12
N LYS A 32 10.44 45.50 26.46
CA LYS A 32 9.01 45.74 26.73
C LYS A 32 8.20 44.43 26.89
N PRO A 33 7.09 44.43 27.64
CA PRO A 33 6.33 43.22 27.89
C PRO A 33 5.68 42.69 26.61
N THR A 34 6.12 41.51 26.19
CA THR A 34 5.47 40.70 25.17
C THR A 34 4.11 40.26 25.68
N ILE A 35 3.08 40.53 24.88
CA ILE A 35 1.70 40.07 25.08
C ILE A 35 1.71 38.55 25.29
N SER A 36 1.26 38.07 26.46
CA SER A 36 1.05 36.65 26.68
C SER A 36 -0.18 36.20 25.89
N ILE A 37 0.03 35.75 24.66
CA ILE A 37 -0.97 34.93 23.99
C ILE A 37 -0.88 33.57 24.66
N LYS A 38 -1.88 33.24 25.49
CA LYS A 38 -2.13 31.85 25.86
C LYS A 38 -2.45 31.13 24.57
N THR A 39 -1.46 30.48 23.97
CA THR A 39 -1.71 29.40 23.03
C THR A 39 -2.33 28.29 23.85
N ASP A 40 -3.66 28.26 23.87
CA ASP A 40 -4.38 27.05 24.17
C ASP A 40 -3.83 26.00 23.20
N VAL A 41 -3.09 25.05 23.77
CA VAL A 41 -2.61 23.86 23.08
C VAL A 41 -3.86 23.24 22.48
N ILE A 42 -4.01 23.36 21.16
CA ILE A 42 -5.04 22.69 20.40
C ILE A 42 -4.90 21.22 20.78
N ASN A 43 -5.91 20.72 21.50
CA ASN A 43 -6.01 19.34 21.94
C ASN A 43 -5.55 18.43 20.80
N THR A 44 -4.50 17.66 21.08
CA THR A 44 -4.16 16.46 20.31
C THR A 44 -5.47 15.70 20.07
N PRO A 45 -5.81 15.33 18.82
CA PRO A 45 -7.01 14.54 18.59
C PRO A 45 -6.91 13.29 19.46
N SER A 46 -7.90 13.09 20.34
CA SER A 46 -8.02 11.88 21.16
C SER A 46 -7.84 10.67 20.25
N GLU A 47 -6.99 9.73 20.65
CA GLU A 47 -6.80 8.48 19.90
C GLU A 47 -8.18 7.91 19.52
N PRO A 48 -8.41 7.58 18.24
CA PRO A 48 -9.72 7.12 17.79
C PRO A 48 -10.13 5.91 18.64
N GLU A 49 -11.35 5.96 19.19
CA GLU A 49 -11.86 4.90 20.06
C GLU A 49 -11.84 3.56 19.32
N VAL A 50 -11.03 2.62 19.81
CA VAL A 50 -10.94 1.28 19.21
C VAL A 50 -12.22 0.52 19.52
N ILE A 51 -12.99 0.19 18.49
CA ILE A 51 -14.20 -0.63 18.63
C ILE A 51 -13.78 -2.11 18.79
N PRO A 52 -14.04 -2.75 19.96
CA PRO A 52 -13.70 -4.16 20.20
C PRO A 52 -14.41 -5.09 19.22
N VAL A 53 -13.77 -6.21 18.90
CA VAL A 53 -14.26 -7.16 17.89
C VAL A 53 -15.64 -7.72 18.25
N GLU A 54 -15.92 -7.93 19.54
CA GLU A 54 -17.20 -8.43 20.04
C GLU A 54 -18.36 -7.46 19.71
N LYS A 55 -18.08 -6.16 19.70
CA LYS A 55 -19.07 -5.15 19.26
C LYS A 55 -19.25 -5.16 17.75
N ARG A 56 -18.17 -5.36 16.98
CA ARG A 56 -18.19 -5.35 15.50
C ARG A 56 -18.98 -6.54 14.92
N ILE A 57 -18.82 -7.71 15.50
CA ILE A 57 -19.50 -8.93 15.02
C ILE A 57 -20.96 -9.01 15.46
N LYS A 58 -21.42 -8.12 16.35
CA LYS A 58 -22.81 -8.11 16.82
C LYS A 58 -23.76 -7.85 15.64
N GLY A 59 -24.55 -8.85 15.28
CA GLY A 59 -25.48 -8.78 14.14
C GLY A 59 -24.85 -9.07 12.77
N MET A 60 -23.55 -9.40 12.73
CA MET A 60 -22.90 -9.91 11.52
C MET A 60 -23.13 -11.42 11.41
N LYS A 61 -23.29 -11.92 10.18
CA LYS A 61 -23.30 -13.36 9.91
C LYS A 61 -21.88 -13.82 9.59
N PRO A 62 -21.41 -14.93 10.20
CA PRO A 62 -20.16 -15.56 9.76
C PRO A 62 -20.34 -16.15 8.36
N ASN A 63 -19.23 -16.57 7.75
CA ASN A 63 -19.27 -17.31 6.49
C ASN A 63 -19.79 -18.75 6.68
N ASP A 64 -19.84 -19.53 5.60
CA ASP A 64 -20.35 -20.91 5.60
C ASP A 64 -19.56 -21.86 6.52
N ALA A 65 -18.30 -21.54 6.83
CA ALA A 65 -17.46 -22.29 7.78
C ALA A 65 -17.61 -21.77 9.24
N GLY A 66 -18.50 -20.81 9.47
CA GLY A 66 -18.72 -20.19 10.76
C GLY A 66 -17.59 -19.24 11.20
N LEU A 67 -16.74 -18.76 10.28
CA LEU A 67 -15.70 -17.78 10.58
C LEU A 67 -16.17 -16.35 10.30
N TYR A 68 -15.83 -15.43 11.19
CA TYR A 68 -15.96 -14.00 10.96
C TYR A 68 -14.75 -13.45 10.19
N PRO A 69 -14.86 -12.26 9.57
CA PRO A 69 -13.78 -11.73 8.73
C PRO A 69 -12.42 -11.61 9.42
N HIS A 70 -12.41 -11.23 10.70
CA HIS A 70 -11.18 -11.16 11.49
C HIS A 70 -10.55 -12.53 11.77
N GLU A 71 -11.35 -13.58 11.95
CA GLU A 71 -10.86 -14.95 12.15
C GLU A 71 -10.25 -15.48 10.86
N THR A 72 -10.90 -15.24 9.71
CA THR A 72 -10.35 -15.60 8.40
C THR A 72 -9.06 -14.84 8.10
N LEU A 73 -8.99 -13.56 8.45
CA LEU A 73 -7.74 -12.81 8.33
C LEU A 73 -6.65 -13.40 9.24
N LEU A 74 -6.98 -13.73 10.49
CA LEU A 74 -6.03 -14.35 11.43
C LEU A 74 -5.56 -15.72 10.95
N LEU A 75 -6.46 -16.52 10.38
CA LEU A 75 -6.15 -17.80 9.77
C LEU A 75 -5.08 -17.66 8.68
N SER A 76 -5.14 -16.61 7.85
CA SER A 76 -4.11 -16.31 6.84
C SER A 76 -2.73 -15.93 7.43
N TYR A 77 -2.70 -15.42 8.67
CA TYR A 77 -1.47 -15.06 9.36
C TYR A 77 -0.91 -16.20 10.22
N ALA A 78 -1.76 -17.13 10.65
CA ALA A 78 -1.43 -18.19 11.61
C ALA A 78 -0.12 -18.95 11.27
N PRO A 79 0.21 -19.29 10.01
CA PRO A 79 1.48 -19.94 9.68
C PRO A 79 2.75 -19.15 10.06
N LYS A 80 2.62 -17.84 10.29
CA LYS A 80 3.71 -16.96 10.73
C LYS A 80 3.88 -16.96 12.26
N TYR A 81 2.89 -17.43 13.01
CA TYR A 81 2.88 -17.40 14.47
C TYR A 81 3.30 -18.74 15.07
N TYR A 82 4.03 -18.66 16.18
CA TYR A 82 4.37 -19.81 17.02
C TYR A 82 3.17 -20.25 17.86
N VAL A 83 3.18 -21.45 18.43
CA VAL A 83 2.11 -21.89 19.35
C VAL A 83 2.19 -21.14 20.69
N LYS A 84 3.38 -20.64 21.06
CA LYS A 84 3.62 -19.90 22.31
C LYS A 84 4.63 -18.78 22.10
N GLY A 85 4.52 -17.73 22.92
CA GLY A 85 5.51 -16.65 23.00
C GLY A 85 5.53 -15.74 21.77
N ASN A 86 4.37 -15.48 21.17
CA ASN A 86 4.27 -14.52 20.08
C ASN A 86 4.24 -13.07 20.60
N SER A 87 4.67 -12.17 19.72
CA SER A 87 4.26 -10.78 19.74
C SER A 87 3.44 -10.52 18.47
N TYR A 88 2.38 -9.74 18.61
CA TYR A 88 1.42 -9.50 17.54
C TYR A 88 1.53 -8.07 17.01
N PRO A 89 1.40 -7.87 15.68
CA PRO A 89 1.27 -6.52 15.12
C PRO A 89 0.12 -5.74 15.75
N GLY A 90 0.34 -4.46 16.07
CA GLY A 90 -0.66 -3.62 16.73
C GLY A 90 -1.98 -3.46 15.95
N PHE A 91 -1.97 -3.70 14.62
CA PHE A 91 -3.17 -3.54 13.79
C PHE A 91 -4.31 -4.48 14.19
N TRP A 92 -4.00 -5.63 14.80
CA TRP A 92 -5.02 -6.51 15.34
C TRP A 92 -5.92 -5.78 16.33
N TRP A 93 -5.33 -4.93 17.18
CA TRP A 93 -6.07 -4.07 18.09
C TRP A 93 -6.63 -2.86 17.38
N TYR A 94 -5.80 -1.93 16.91
CA TYR A 94 -6.28 -0.61 16.49
C TYR A 94 -7.17 -0.63 15.23
N LYS A 95 -7.03 -1.63 14.35
CA LYS A 95 -7.85 -1.76 13.12
C LYS A 95 -9.02 -2.72 13.30
N TYR A 96 -8.84 -3.81 14.05
CA TYR A 96 -9.82 -4.91 14.09
C TYR A 96 -10.42 -5.19 15.47
N GLY A 97 -9.95 -4.52 16.52
CA GLY A 97 -10.48 -4.67 17.88
C GLY A 97 -10.15 -6.01 18.54
N ILE A 98 -9.16 -6.75 18.04
CA ILE A 98 -8.73 -8.04 18.59
C ILE A 98 -7.65 -7.79 19.63
N LYS A 99 -8.01 -7.90 20.91
CA LYS A 99 -7.07 -7.74 22.02
C LYS A 99 -6.27 -9.02 22.30
N ASP A 100 -6.95 -10.17 22.24
CA ASP A 100 -6.38 -11.48 22.56
C ASP A 100 -6.31 -12.34 21.28
N VAL A 101 -5.18 -12.20 20.58
CA VAL A 101 -4.91 -12.95 19.35
C VAL A 101 -4.63 -14.42 19.65
N ASP A 102 -3.98 -14.74 20.78
CA ASP A 102 -3.72 -16.13 21.21
C ASP A 102 -5.03 -16.91 21.42
N LYS A 103 -6.01 -16.31 22.10
CA LYS A 103 -7.35 -16.90 22.27
C LYS A 103 -8.02 -17.19 20.94
N SER A 104 -7.87 -16.29 19.96
CA SER A 104 -8.44 -16.44 18.63
C SER A 104 -7.75 -17.55 17.82
N LEU A 105 -6.42 -17.66 17.91
CA LEU A 105 -5.65 -18.76 17.31
C LEU A 105 -6.01 -20.12 17.94
N LYS A 106 -6.19 -20.16 19.27
CA LYS A 106 -6.63 -21.36 19.97
C LYS A 106 -8.02 -21.79 19.52
N SER A 107 -8.96 -20.86 19.35
CA SER A 107 -10.29 -21.14 18.79
C SER A 107 -10.19 -21.76 17.39
N LEU A 108 -9.36 -21.20 16.52
CA LEU A 108 -9.14 -21.74 15.17
C LEU A 108 -8.52 -23.15 15.18
N LEU A 109 -7.63 -23.43 16.12
CA LEU A 109 -7.05 -24.77 16.36
C LEU A 109 -8.11 -25.74 16.87
N ASP A 110 -8.85 -25.38 17.92
CA ASP A 110 -9.88 -26.23 18.54
C ASP A 110 -11.02 -26.54 17.57
N ARG A 111 -11.29 -25.64 16.61
CA ARG A 111 -12.30 -25.79 15.55
C ARG A 111 -11.79 -26.52 14.29
N GLY A 112 -10.53 -26.93 14.24
CA GLY A 112 -9.99 -27.75 13.16
C GLY A 112 -9.50 -27.00 11.91
N PHE A 113 -9.45 -25.66 11.92
CA PHE A 113 -8.88 -24.88 10.82
C PHE A 113 -7.34 -24.81 10.86
N LEU A 114 -6.78 -25.03 12.04
CA LEU A 114 -5.35 -25.08 12.28
C LEU A 114 -4.94 -26.42 12.86
N GLN A 115 -3.68 -26.75 12.71
CA GLN A 115 -2.99 -27.83 13.42
C GLN A 115 -1.63 -27.32 13.93
N ILE A 116 -1.05 -28.03 14.91
CA ILE A 116 0.34 -27.80 15.31
C ILE A 116 1.24 -28.32 14.20
N GLY A 117 2.19 -27.50 13.77
CA GLY A 117 3.08 -27.84 12.68
C GLY A 117 3.99 -29.03 12.96
N SER A 118 4.55 -29.59 11.90
CA SER A 118 5.41 -30.78 12.00
C SER A 118 6.81 -30.46 12.55
N LEU A 119 7.52 -31.48 13.02
CA LEU A 119 8.94 -31.35 13.39
C LEU A 119 9.77 -30.84 12.19
N ARG A 120 9.50 -31.36 10.98
CA ARG A 120 10.14 -30.88 9.75
C ARG A 120 9.96 -29.37 9.58
N SER A 121 8.74 -28.87 9.75
CA SER A 121 8.43 -27.44 9.64
C SER A 121 9.15 -26.60 10.71
N ALA A 122 9.27 -27.11 11.93
CA ALA A 122 10.04 -26.46 12.99
C ALA A 122 11.53 -26.35 12.63
N ILE A 123 12.13 -27.41 12.09
CA ILE A 123 13.52 -27.41 11.61
C ILE A 123 13.68 -26.46 10.42
N GLU A 124 12.73 -26.43 9.50
CA GLU A 124 12.76 -25.54 8.33
C GLU A 124 12.69 -24.05 8.69
N LYS A 125 12.12 -23.69 9.85
CA LYS A 125 12.13 -22.30 10.34
C LYS A 125 13.45 -21.87 10.96
N GLU A 126 14.32 -22.79 11.31
CA GLU A 126 15.60 -22.45 11.93
C GLU A 126 16.61 -21.90 10.93
N THR A 127 17.62 -21.20 11.46
CA THR A 127 18.66 -20.61 10.62
C THR A 127 19.61 -21.67 10.06
N VAL A 128 20.13 -21.46 8.86
CA VAL A 128 21.11 -22.39 8.25
C VAL A 128 22.32 -22.60 9.17
N THR A 129 22.73 -21.58 9.94
CA THR A 129 23.80 -21.65 10.92
C THR A 129 23.49 -22.66 12.03
N VAL A 130 22.27 -22.60 12.61
CA VAL A 130 21.82 -23.55 13.64
C VAL A 130 21.79 -24.97 13.09
N LEU A 131 21.24 -25.16 11.88
CA LEU A 131 21.18 -26.48 11.24
C LEU A 131 22.59 -27.08 11.01
N LYS A 132 23.53 -26.29 10.49
CA LYS A 132 24.92 -26.73 10.29
C LYS A 132 25.63 -27.04 11.61
N GLY A 133 25.36 -26.27 12.67
CA GLY A 133 25.88 -26.53 14.01
C GLY A 133 25.44 -27.90 14.53
N LEU A 134 24.15 -28.22 14.40
CA LEU A 134 23.60 -29.52 14.81
C LEU A 134 24.13 -30.68 13.96
N LEU A 135 24.22 -30.51 12.64
CA LEU A 135 24.83 -31.52 11.77
C LEU A 135 26.28 -31.81 12.18
N LYS A 136 27.09 -30.77 12.42
CA LYS A 136 28.48 -30.92 12.89
C LYS A 136 28.55 -31.64 14.24
N ALA A 137 27.67 -31.31 15.18
CA ALA A 137 27.62 -31.97 16.50
C ALA A 137 27.23 -33.45 16.44
N ASN A 138 26.64 -33.90 15.32
CA ASN A 138 26.33 -35.30 15.05
C ASN A 138 27.31 -35.94 14.06
N ASN A 139 28.44 -35.30 13.76
CA ASN A 139 29.44 -35.75 12.78
C ASN A 139 28.89 -35.93 11.35
N LEU A 140 27.87 -35.14 11.00
CA LEU A 140 27.21 -35.18 9.69
C LEU A 140 27.75 -34.10 8.75
N LYS A 141 27.61 -34.35 7.43
CA LYS A 141 28.01 -33.40 6.40
C LYS A 141 27.22 -32.10 6.51
N VAL A 142 27.92 -30.95 6.50
CA VAL A 142 27.33 -29.60 6.66
C VAL A 142 27.15 -28.81 5.36
N SER A 143 27.56 -29.37 4.22
CA SER A 143 27.36 -28.78 2.90
C SER A 143 25.97 -29.08 2.35
N GLY A 144 25.45 -28.20 1.50
CA GLY A 144 24.19 -28.41 0.78
C GLY A 144 23.24 -27.23 0.88
N LYS A 145 22.14 -27.29 0.10
CA LYS A 145 21.02 -26.35 0.22
C LYS A 145 20.26 -26.60 1.53
N LYS A 146 19.52 -25.60 2.04
CA LYS A 146 18.79 -25.71 3.32
C LYS A 146 17.90 -26.95 3.39
N ALA A 147 17.15 -27.24 2.32
CA ALA A 147 16.28 -28.42 2.26
C ALA A 147 17.05 -29.75 2.44
N GLU A 148 18.26 -29.85 1.85
CA GLU A 148 19.12 -31.03 2.01
C GLU A 148 19.65 -31.16 3.45
N LEU A 149 19.95 -30.03 4.10
CA LEU A 149 20.38 -30.03 5.51
C LEU A 149 19.25 -30.49 6.45
N VAL A 150 18.03 -30.01 6.20
CA VAL A 150 16.82 -30.41 6.95
C VAL A 150 16.57 -31.90 6.76
N GLN A 151 16.58 -32.38 5.52
CA GLN A 151 16.33 -33.79 5.22
C GLN A 151 17.37 -34.69 5.91
N ARG A 152 18.65 -34.30 5.86
CA ARG A 152 19.73 -35.02 6.55
C ARG A 152 19.53 -35.12 8.06
N LEU A 153 19.08 -34.03 8.69
CA LEU A 153 18.75 -34.06 10.12
C LEU A 153 17.63 -35.06 10.40
N LEU A 154 16.56 -35.04 9.60
CA LEU A 154 15.41 -35.94 9.78
C LEU A 154 15.76 -37.42 9.54
N ASP A 155 16.65 -37.71 8.60
CA ASP A 155 17.00 -39.08 8.22
C ASP A 155 18.05 -39.70 9.16
N GLU A 156 19.02 -38.90 9.63
CA GLU A 156 20.21 -39.41 10.32
C GLU A 156 20.25 -39.10 11.82
N VAL A 157 19.40 -38.19 12.34
CA VAL A 157 19.36 -37.84 13.77
C VAL A 157 18.07 -38.37 14.42
N PRO A 158 18.15 -39.07 15.57
CA PRO A 158 16.96 -39.56 16.27
C PRO A 158 15.93 -38.48 16.55
N GLU A 159 14.65 -38.79 16.31
CA GLU A 159 13.55 -37.84 16.40
C GLU A 159 13.42 -37.22 17.80
N GLU A 160 13.69 -37.99 18.86
CA GLU A 160 13.65 -37.54 20.25
C GLU A 160 14.71 -36.45 20.51
N LYS A 161 15.90 -36.60 19.93
CA LYS A 161 16.98 -35.61 20.03
C LYS A 161 16.60 -34.33 19.29
N LEU A 162 15.97 -34.46 18.12
CA LEU A 162 15.46 -33.33 17.37
C LEU A 162 14.35 -32.61 18.15
N LYS A 163 13.36 -33.32 18.69
CA LYS A 163 12.27 -32.74 19.49
C LYS A 163 12.77 -32.02 20.76
N ALA A 164 13.86 -32.50 21.36
CA ALA A 164 14.48 -31.84 22.50
C ALA A 164 15.13 -30.49 22.14
N VAL A 165 15.62 -30.34 20.90
CA VAL A 165 16.24 -29.11 20.41
C VAL A 165 15.19 -28.16 19.80
N PHE A 166 14.35 -28.68 18.91
CA PHE A 166 13.32 -27.94 18.20
C PHE A 166 12.01 -27.98 18.98
N THR A 167 11.92 -27.10 19.98
CA THR A 167 10.76 -27.01 20.89
C THR A 167 9.72 -25.98 20.45
N ARG A 168 10.04 -25.14 19.46
CA ARG A 168 9.18 -24.06 18.98
C ARG A 168 8.46 -24.45 17.70
N TYR A 169 7.16 -24.73 17.85
CA TYR A 169 6.28 -25.07 16.74
C TYR A 169 5.44 -23.87 16.33
N THR A 170 5.00 -23.87 15.09
CA THR A 170 4.08 -22.87 14.51
C THR A 170 2.76 -23.51 14.18
N TYR A 171 1.73 -22.70 13.95
CA TYR A 171 0.50 -23.20 13.38
C TYR A 171 0.71 -23.59 11.91
N GLU A 172 -0.06 -24.56 11.45
CA GLU A 172 -0.20 -24.92 10.04
C GLU A 172 -1.69 -24.98 9.69
N LEU A 173 -2.02 -24.69 8.43
CA LEU A 173 -3.38 -24.79 7.94
C LEU A 173 -3.73 -26.26 7.72
N THR A 174 -4.89 -26.69 8.22
CA THR A 174 -5.52 -27.93 7.77
C THR A 174 -6.06 -27.76 6.35
N ASP A 175 -6.53 -28.83 5.73
CA ASP A 175 -7.14 -28.73 4.40
C ASP A 175 -8.42 -27.89 4.44
N GLU A 176 -9.22 -28.02 5.50
CA GLU A 176 -10.37 -27.13 5.74
C GLU A 176 -9.95 -25.67 5.88
N GLY A 177 -8.87 -25.39 6.63
CA GLY A 177 -8.33 -24.04 6.75
C GLY A 177 -7.88 -23.45 5.41
N LYS A 178 -7.26 -24.25 4.54
CA LYS A 178 -6.86 -23.83 3.18
C LYS A 178 -8.08 -23.56 2.30
N ASP A 179 -9.10 -24.42 2.35
CA ASP A 179 -10.32 -24.28 1.56
C ASP A 179 -11.09 -23.02 1.93
N VAL A 180 -11.19 -22.70 3.22
CA VAL A 180 -11.81 -21.45 3.68
C VAL A 180 -11.02 -20.23 3.20
N LEU A 181 -9.69 -20.23 3.33
CA LEU A 181 -8.86 -19.11 2.85
C LEU A 181 -8.95 -18.92 1.34
N LYS A 182 -9.11 -19.99 0.57
CA LYS A 182 -9.31 -19.90 -0.88
C LYS A 182 -10.65 -19.28 -1.24
N LYS A 183 -11.73 -19.67 -0.55
CA LYS A 183 -13.08 -19.09 -0.77
C LYS A 183 -13.16 -17.62 -0.35
N GLU A 184 -12.44 -17.27 0.71
CA GLU A 184 -12.46 -15.94 1.34
C GLU A 184 -11.22 -15.10 1.00
N GLU A 185 -10.58 -15.36 -0.15
CA GLU A 185 -9.31 -14.75 -0.53
C GLU A 185 -9.35 -13.20 -0.59
N TYR A 186 -10.56 -12.65 -0.71
CA TYR A 186 -10.82 -11.22 -0.69
C TYR A 186 -10.49 -10.54 0.64
N ILE A 187 -10.49 -11.28 1.76
CA ILE A 187 -10.19 -10.76 3.10
C ILE A 187 -8.70 -10.40 3.25
N PRO A 188 -7.75 -11.34 3.06
CA PRO A 188 -6.33 -10.97 3.07
C PRO A 188 -5.98 -10.01 1.93
N TYR A 189 -6.68 -10.09 0.79
CA TYR A 189 -6.53 -9.13 -0.30
C TYR A 189 -6.83 -7.69 0.13
N ILE A 190 -8.03 -7.41 0.67
CA ILE A 190 -8.42 -6.04 1.04
C ILE A 190 -7.61 -5.50 2.22
N HIS A 191 -7.19 -6.37 3.15
CA HIS A 191 -6.29 -5.96 4.23
C HIS A 191 -4.96 -5.41 3.71
N ARG A 192 -4.38 -6.08 2.70
CA ARG A 192 -3.07 -5.72 2.13
C ARG A 192 -3.16 -4.55 1.16
N THR A 193 -4.12 -4.60 0.24
CA THR A 193 -4.21 -3.62 -0.85
C THR A 193 -4.72 -2.28 -0.33
N GLY A 194 -5.75 -2.31 0.52
CA GLY A 194 -6.45 -1.11 0.97
C GLY A 194 -7.20 -0.44 -0.18
N ILE A 195 -8.52 -0.28 -0.02
CA ILE A 195 -9.34 0.51 -0.94
C ILE A 195 -10.11 1.49 -0.07
N GLU A 196 -10.28 2.73 -0.56
CA GLU A 196 -10.97 3.80 0.14
C GLU A 196 -12.33 3.33 0.68
N ASP A 197 -12.56 3.54 1.99
CA ASP A 197 -13.77 3.15 2.72
C ASP A 197 -14.17 1.68 2.58
N LEU A 198 -13.22 0.81 2.24
CA LEU A 198 -13.42 -0.63 2.08
C LEU A 198 -12.40 -1.41 2.91
N ASP A 199 -12.92 -2.20 3.84
CA ASP A 199 -12.17 -3.02 4.78
C ASP A 199 -12.68 -4.47 4.81
N ILE A 200 -12.11 -5.30 5.67
CA ILE A 200 -12.50 -6.71 5.78
C ILE A 200 -13.98 -6.88 6.14
N TRP A 201 -14.60 -5.92 6.84
CA TRP A 201 -15.97 -6.04 7.32
C TRP A 201 -16.97 -5.64 6.24
N SER A 202 -16.77 -4.45 5.69
CA SER A 202 -17.60 -3.85 4.64
C SER A 202 -17.52 -4.65 3.34
N LEU A 203 -16.35 -5.15 2.96
CA LEU A 203 -16.22 -6.01 1.79
C LEU A 203 -16.90 -7.37 2.01
N SER A 204 -16.72 -8.01 3.17
CA SER A 204 -17.40 -9.29 3.47
C SER A 204 -18.91 -9.15 3.36
N LYS A 205 -19.49 -8.07 3.88
CA LYS A 205 -20.91 -7.78 3.72
C LYS A 205 -21.30 -7.64 2.25
N LYS A 206 -20.56 -6.85 1.46
CA LYS A 206 -20.84 -6.65 0.03
C LYS A 206 -20.75 -7.94 -0.78
N VAL A 207 -19.81 -8.83 -0.45
CA VAL A 207 -19.65 -10.15 -1.09
C VAL A 207 -20.82 -11.06 -0.73
N GLN A 208 -21.24 -11.09 0.55
CA GLN A 208 -22.41 -11.85 0.99
C GLN A 208 -23.71 -11.35 0.34
N ASP A 209 -23.92 -10.04 0.28
CA ASP A 209 -25.09 -9.41 -0.34
C ASP A 209 -25.16 -9.68 -1.86
N LYS A 210 -24.01 -9.97 -2.49
CA LYS A 210 -23.88 -10.34 -3.91
C LYS A 210 -23.41 -11.79 -4.07
N SER A 211 -23.99 -12.69 -3.29
CA SER A 211 -23.68 -14.12 -3.39
C SER A 211 -23.81 -14.64 -4.84
N GLY A 212 -22.82 -15.39 -5.29
CA GLY A 212 -22.72 -15.89 -6.67
C GLY A 212 -21.88 -15.04 -7.63
N TYR A 213 -21.52 -13.80 -7.24
CA TYR A 213 -20.57 -12.99 -8.02
C TYR A 213 -19.12 -13.22 -7.53
N PRO A 214 -18.13 -13.23 -8.43
CA PRO A 214 -16.73 -13.16 -8.04
C PRO A 214 -16.47 -11.91 -7.18
N TYR A 215 -15.74 -12.04 -6.09
CA TYR A 215 -15.45 -10.89 -5.20
C TYR A 215 -14.76 -9.73 -5.95
N ARG A 216 -13.99 -10.03 -7.00
CA ARG A 216 -13.34 -9.01 -7.83
C ARG A 216 -14.33 -8.13 -8.58
N ASP A 217 -15.44 -8.69 -9.04
CA ASP A 217 -16.53 -7.92 -9.66
C ASP A 217 -17.27 -7.06 -8.62
N VAL A 218 -17.38 -7.55 -7.39
CA VAL A 218 -17.92 -6.77 -6.26
C VAL A 218 -17.03 -5.55 -5.97
N ILE A 219 -15.71 -5.74 -5.92
CA ILE A 219 -14.74 -4.65 -5.75
C ILE A 219 -14.78 -3.68 -6.93
N TRP A 220 -14.81 -4.19 -8.16
CA TRP A 220 -14.89 -3.37 -9.36
C TRP A 220 -16.14 -2.47 -9.37
N GLY A 221 -17.30 -3.06 -9.06
CA GLY A 221 -18.55 -2.31 -8.94
C GLY A 221 -18.48 -1.23 -7.85
N TYR A 222 -17.83 -1.53 -6.72
CA TYR A 222 -17.61 -0.56 -5.65
C TYR A 222 -16.70 0.60 -6.08
N LEU A 223 -15.55 0.30 -6.72
CA LEU A 223 -14.64 1.33 -7.24
C LEU A 223 -15.34 2.22 -8.28
N ASN A 224 -16.17 1.63 -9.15
CA ASN A 224 -16.94 2.40 -10.12
C ASN A 224 -17.98 3.32 -9.45
N GLU A 225 -18.65 2.86 -8.39
CA GLU A 225 -19.55 3.70 -7.61
C GLU A 225 -18.80 4.86 -6.92
N ARG A 226 -17.65 4.56 -6.30
CA ARG A 226 -16.81 5.59 -5.66
C ARG A 226 -16.30 6.64 -6.64
N SER A 227 -15.84 6.23 -7.83
CA SER A 227 -15.39 7.19 -8.85
C SER A 227 -16.53 8.13 -9.25
N MET A 228 -17.76 7.62 -9.44
CA MET A 228 -18.91 8.46 -9.76
C MET A 228 -19.25 9.45 -8.63
N VAL A 229 -19.13 9.04 -7.36
CA VAL A 229 -19.32 9.93 -6.21
C VAL A 229 -18.32 11.08 -6.24
N HIS A 230 -17.03 10.79 -6.42
CA HIS A 230 -15.97 11.80 -6.49
C HIS A 230 -16.16 12.76 -7.66
N ALA A 231 -16.49 12.22 -8.84
CA ALA A 231 -16.78 13.04 -10.02
C ALA A 231 -17.97 13.99 -9.79
N LYS A 232 -19.06 13.49 -9.20
CA LYS A 232 -20.25 14.29 -8.88
C LYS A 232 -19.94 15.44 -7.92
N ASN A 233 -19.07 15.20 -6.95
CA ASN A 233 -18.67 16.20 -5.96
C ASN A 233 -17.57 17.14 -6.43
N ARG A 234 -17.04 16.95 -7.66
CA ARG A 234 -15.86 17.67 -8.20
C ARG A 234 -14.60 17.42 -7.38
N ASP A 235 -14.50 16.28 -6.73
CA ASP A 235 -13.32 15.82 -6.02
C ASP A 235 -12.37 15.12 -7.00
N PHE A 236 -11.84 15.88 -7.96
CA PHE A 236 -11.10 15.30 -9.10
C PHE A 236 -9.78 14.61 -8.69
N GLY A 237 -9.14 15.06 -7.61
CA GLY A 237 -7.99 14.37 -7.04
C GLY A 237 -8.36 12.99 -6.47
N LEU A 238 -9.49 12.89 -5.76
CA LEU A 238 -10.01 11.61 -5.29
C LEU A 238 -10.52 10.73 -6.45
N TYR A 239 -11.15 11.33 -7.46
CA TYR A 239 -11.54 10.65 -8.69
C TYR A 239 -10.32 10.00 -9.36
N ARG A 240 -9.26 10.76 -9.61
CA ARG A 240 -8.03 10.24 -10.23
C ARG A 240 -7.41 9.13 -9.38
N ASN A 241 -7.44 9.27 -8.04
CA ASN A 241 -6.97 8.21 -7.13
C ASN A 241 -7.76 6.91 -7.29
N CYS A 242 -9.08 7.02 -7.42
CA CYS A 242 -9.94 5.88 -7.68
C CYS A 242 -9.64 5.25 -9.05
N ARG A 243 -9.44 6.04 -10.12
CA ARG A 243 -9.09 5.53 -11.46
C ARG A 243 -7.73 4.84 -11.47
N PHE A 244 -6.77 5.35 -10.72
CA PHE A 244 -5.47 4.70 -10.55
C PHE A 244 -5.59 3.37 -9.79
N ALA A 245 -6.36 3.33 -8.70
CA ALA A 245 -6.64 2.07 -8.00
C ALA A 245 -7.32 1.04 -8.92
N MET A 246 -8.26 1.48 -9.77
CA MET A 246 -8.89 0.64 -10.79
C MET A 246 -7.87 0.13 -11.83
N SER A 247 -6.92 0.97 -12.25
CA SER A 247 -5.85 0.59 -13.19
C SER A 247 -4.99 -0.54 -12.62
N GLU A 248 -4.50 -0.38 -11.39
CA GLU A 248 -3.69 -1.41 -10.71
C GLU A 248 -4.52 -2.68 -10.47
N PHE A 249 -5.80 -2.54 -10.10
CA PHE A 249 -6.71 -3.66 -9.87
C PHE A 249 -6.89 -4.58 -11.09
N VAL A 250 -7.07 -4.01 -12.29
CA VAL A 250 -7.21 -4.82 -13.52
C VAL A 250 -5.86 -5.25 -14.09
N LYS A 251 -4.77 -4.53 -13.78
CA LYS A 251 -3.40 -4.96 -14.09
C LYS A 251 -3.06 -6.27 -13.36
N GLU A 252 -3.47 -6.41 -12.09
CA GLU A 252 -3.32 -7.65 -11.32
C GLU A 252 -4.00 -8.86 -11.99
N GLU A 253 -5.09 -8.63 -12.73
CA GLU A 253 -5.81 -9.67 -13.49
C GLU A 253 -5.18 -9.96 -14.85
N GLY A 254 -4.06 -9.31 -15.19
CA GLY A 254 -3.40 -9.43 -16.49
C GLY A 254 -4.07 -8.64 -17.62
N LYS A 255 -5.10 -7.82 -17.32
CA LYS A 255 -5.82 -7.00 -18.31
C LYS A 255 -5.05 -5.70 -18.61
N LEU A 256 -3.86 -5.86 -19.20
CA LEU A 256 -2.89 -4.76 -19.37
C LEU A 256 -3.44 -3.58 -20.20
N ASP A 257 -4.19 -3.84 -21.28
CA ASP A 257 -4.77 -2.77 -22.10
C ASP A 257 -5.82 -1.94 -21.33
N ASN A 258 -6.67 -2.61 -20.53
CA ASN A 258 -7.65 -1.91 -19.69
C ASN A 258 -6.95 -1.09 -18.60
N ALA A 259 -5.90 -1.66 -17.98
CA ALA A 259 -5.09 -0.94 -17.00
C ALA A 259 -4.47 0.31 -17.63
N PHE A 260 -3.94 0.20 -18.84
CA PHE A 260 -3.33 1.32 -19.57
C PHE A 260 -4.34 2.39 -19.96
N SER A 261 -5.55 2.01 -20.38
CA SER A 261 -6.63 2.97 -20.68
C SER A 261 -7.00 3.79 -19.43
N LEU A 262 -7.15 3.13 -18.27
CA LEU A 262 -7.37 3.78 -16.98
C LEU A 262 -6.20 4.67 -16.56
N LEU A 263 -4.96 4.23 -16.81
CA LEU A 263 -3.76 5.00 -16.52
C LEU A 263 -3.67 6.25 -17.42
N SER A 264 -4.10 6.15 -18.68
CA SER A 264 -4.16 7.27 -19.61
C SER A 264 -5.17 8.32 -19.16
N GLU A 265 -6.31 7.89 -18.59
CA GLU A 265 -7.24 8.80 -17.93
C GLU A 265 -6.62 9.49 -16.71
N VAL A 266 -5.89 8.74 -15.88
CA VAL A 266 -5.16 9.29 -14.74
C VAL A 266 -4.18 10.38 -15.19
N ILE A 267 -3.35 10.10 -16.20
CA ILE A 267 -2.42 11.08 -16.78
C ILE A 267 -3.17 12.33 -17.26
N ARG A 268 -4.32 12.14 -17.92
CA ARG A 268 -5.14 13.25 -18.41
C ARG A 268 -5.63 14.14 -17.26
N TYR A 269 -5.99 13.57 -16.11
CA TYR A 269 -6.36 14.34 -14.91
C TYR A 269 -5.15 14.97 -14.21
N ASP A 270 -4.04 14.25 -14.07
CA ASP A 270 -2.81 14.75 -13.43
C ASP A 270 -2.27 15.99 -14.17
N LEU A 271 -2.37 16.00 -15.51
CA LEU A 271 -1.96 17.10 -16.39
C LEU A 271 -3.09 18.11 -16.69
N SER A 272 -4.21 18.07 -15.97
CA SER A 272 -5.34 18.97 -16.24
C SER A 272 -5.34 20.25 -15.41
N GLY A 273 -4.70 20.24 -14.24
CA GLY A 273 -4.85 21.27 -13.22
C GLY A 273 -6.11 21.13 -12.36
N LEU A 274 -6.96 20.12 -12.60
CA LEU A 274 -8.13 19.83 -11.76
C LEU A 274 -7.70 19.29 -10.39
N SER A 275 -8.26 19.87 -9.35
CA SER A 275 -8.06 19.50 -7.95
C SER A 275 -9.39 19.16 -7.26
N ASN A 276 -9.35 18.77 -5.99
CA ASN A 276 -10.59 18.58 -5.23
C ASN A 276 -11.31 19.91 -5.03
N SER A 277 -12.64 19.90 -5.18
CA SER A 277 -13.48 21.11 -5.10
C SER A 277 -13.10 22.20 -6.11
N PHE A 278 -12.49 21.82 -7.26
CA PHE A 278 -12.06 22.77 -8.28
C PHE A 278 -13.21 23.68 -8.75
N SER A 279 -12.92 24.99 -8.80
CA SER A 279 -13.83 26.02 -9.30
C SER A 279 -13.09 27.02 -10.17
N MET A 280 -13.59 27.24 -11.39
CA MET A 280 -13.05 28.23 -12.33
C MET A 280 -12.95 29.64 -11.74
N GLN A 281 -13.77 29.97 -10.73
CA GLN A 281 -13.75 31.28 -10.08
C GLN A 281 -12.47 31.58 -9.30
N PHE A 282 -11.71 30.55 -8.93
CA PHE A 282 -10.45 30.68 -8.19
C PHE A 282 -9.23 30.42 -9.08
N MET A 283 -9.37 30.58 -10.41
CA MET A 283 -8.30 30.28 -11.36
C MET A 283 -7.01 31.05 -11.09
N ASP A 284 -7.11 32.33 -10.71
CA ASP A 284 -5.95 33.16 -10.36
C ASP A 284 -5.12 32.58 -9.21
N ILE A 285 -5.78 31.87 -8.27
CA ILE A 285 -5.09 31.23 -7.14
C ILE A 285 -4.36 29.96 -7.61
N TYR A 286 -4.97 29.20 -8.51
CA TYR A 286 -4.37 27.95 -9.00
C TYR A 286 -3.22 28.19 -9.97
N SER A 287 -3.32 29.23 -10.81
CA SER A 287 -2.36 29.50 -11.89
C SER A 287 -0.94 29.75 -11.40
N ASP A 288 -0.78 30.30 -10.19
CA ASP A 288 0.53 30.56 -9.59
C ASP A 288 1.37 29.29 -9.39
N SER A 289 0.72 28.11 -9.35
CA SER A 289 1.38 26.81 -9.16
C SER A 289 1.44 25.95 -10.43
N TYR A 290 0.93 26.44 -11.56
CA TYR A 290 0.86 25.65 -12.80
C TYR A 290 2.15 25.71 -13.62
N PHE A 291 2.92 26.79 -13.50
CA PHE A 291 4.13 27.05 -14.28
C PHE A 291 5.18 27.76 -13.41
N PRO A 292 6.48 27.72 -13.78
CA PRO A 292 7.11 26.89 -14.83
C PRO A 292 7.20 25.40 -14.44
N TYR A 293 7.72 24.55 -15.33
CA TYR A 293 7.85 23.09 -15.11
C TYR A 293 8.52 22.75 -13.76
N GLU A 294 9.66 23.36 -13.45
CA GLU A 294 10.48 23.06 -12.26
C GLU A 294 9.70 23.20 -10.93
N SER A 295 8.73 24.12 -10.88
CA SER A 295 7.91 24.39 -9.70
C SER A 295 6.44 24.02 -9.88
N SER A 296 6.08 23.36 -10.97
CA SER A 296 4.69 23.06 -11.29
C SER A 296 4.16 21.93 -10.43
N ILE A 297 2.94 22.10 -9.92
CA ILE A 297 2.19 21.02 -9.27
C ILE A 297 1.44 20.13 -10.28
N VAL A 298 1.41 20.52 -11.56
CA VAL A 298 0.66 19.86 -12.64
C VAL A 298 1.65 19.07 -13.50
N THR A 299 2.29 18.07 -12.89
CA THR A 299 3.34 17.22 -13.49
C THR A 299 2.95 15.75 -13.40
N MET A 300 3.73 14.87 -14.04
CA MET A 300 3.54 13.44 -13.89
C MET A 300 4.30 12.91 -12.68
N ALA A 301 3.61 12.17 -11.80
CA ALA A 301 4.30 11.48 -10.72
C ALA A 301 5.21 10.36 -11.29
N PRO A 302 6.44 10.18 -10.78
CA PRO A 302 7.39 9.17 -11.28
C PRO A 302 6.83 7.73 -11.30
N GLY A 303 5.93 7.42 -10.35
CA GLY A 303 5.24 6.13 -10.30
C GLY A 303 4.29 5.89 -11.49
N ILE A 304 3.70 6.94 -12.05
CA ILE A 304 2.87 6.86 -13.26
C ILE A 304 3.76 6.68 -14.48
N THR A 305 4.83 7.47 -14.62
CA THR A 305 5.84 7.34 -15.69
C THR A 305 6.37 5.91 -15.78
N SER A 306 6.80 5.34 -14.64
CA SER A 306 7.28 3.95 -14.58
C SER A 306 6.24 2.93 -15.05
N ARG A 307 4.95 3.15 -14.78
CA ARG A 307 3.87 2.22 -15.20
C ARG A 307 3.58 2.30 -16.70
N VAL A 308 3.77 3.46 -17.31
CA VAL A 308 3.72 3.62 -18.76
C VAL A 308 4.89 2.89 -19.42
N SER A 309 6.11 3.07 -18.90
CA SER A 309 7.31 2.35 -19.39
C SER A 309 7.16 0.83 -19.23
N ASP A 310 6.68 0.34 -18.07
CA ASP A 310 6.38 -1.08 -17.84
C ASP A 310 5.41 -1.64 -18.90
N TYR A 311 4.39 -0.86 -19.25
CA TYR A 311 3.40 -1.26 -20.25
C TYR A 311 4.03 -1.30 -21.65
N GLN A 312 4.80 -0.27 -22.01
CA GLN A 312 5.54 -0.19 -23.27
C GLN A 312 6.45 -1.41 -23.46
N GLU A 313 7.26 -1.75 -22.45
CA GLU A 313 8.17 -2.90 -22.47
C GLU A 313 7.39 -4.21 -22.62
N LYS A 314 6.37 -4.44 -21.77
CA LYS A 314 5.58 -5.69 -21.79
C LYS A 314 4.84 -5.92 -23.10
N LYS A 315 4.51 -4.86 -23.81
CA LYS A 315 3.83 -4.92 -25.11
C LYS A 315 4.80 -4.83 -26.28
N GLY A 316 6.08 -4.61 -26.04
CA GLY A 316 7.10 -4.44 -27.07
C GLY A 316 6.82 -3.27 -28.00
N LEU A 317 6.29 -2.16 -27.47
CA LEU A 317 5.91 -1.00 -28.27
C LEU A 317 7.11 -0.09 -28.54
N SER A 318 7.22 0.39 -29.78
CA SER A 318 8.08 1.53 -30.10
C SER A 318 7.55 2.82 -29.46
N ASP A 319 8.39 3.86 -29.37
CA ASP A 319 7.96 5.17 -28.87
C ASP A 319 6.80 5.74 -29.70
N GLU A 320 6.83 5.55 -31.02
CA GLU A 320 5.74 5.99 -31.92
C GLU A 320 4.44 5.20 -31.71
N ASP A 321 4.54 3.90 -31.43
CA ASP A 321 3.37 3.09 -31.10
C ASP A 321 2.78 3.47 -29.74
N LEU A 322 3.64 3.72 -28.75
CA LEU A 322 3.22 4.23 -27.44
C LEU A 322 2.54 5.60 -27.59
N LYS A 323 3.15 6.52 -28.34
CA LYS A 323 2.62 7.85 -28.65
C LYS A 323 1.23 7.78 -29.26
N ARG A 324 1.06 6.94 -30.28
CA ARG A 324 -0.23 6.71 -30.94
C ARG A 324 -1.27 6.13 -29.99
N LYS A 325 -0.90 5.14 -29.17
CA LYS A 325 -1.81 4.53 -28.21
C LYS A 325 -2.22 5.51 -27.10
N LEU A 326 -1.27 6.28 -26.55
CA LEU A 326 -1.56 7.32 -25.56
C LEU A 326 -2.52 8.35 -26.12
N ARG A 327 -2.27 8.83 -27.35
CA ARG A 327 -3.16 9.79 -28.03
C ARG A 327 -4.57 9.23 -28.18
N GLU A 328 -4.71 7.98 -28.61
CA GLU A 328 -6.02 7.32 -28.74
C GLU A 328 -6.75 7.26 -27.39
N GLU A 329 -6.08 6.80 -26.32
CA GLU A 329 -6.71 6.64 -25.02
C GLU A 329 -7.03 8.00 -24.35
N ILE A 330 -6.08 8.93 -24.32
CA ILE A 330 -6.27 10.25 -23.70
C ILE A 330 -7.41 11.03 -24.37
N SER A 331 -7.56 10.90 -25.69
CA SER A 331 -8.59 11.62 -26.45
C SER A 331 -10.01 11.12 -26.18
N LYS A 332 -10.19 9.98 -25.52
CA LYS A 332 -11.53 9.47 -25.13
C LYS A 332 -12.17 10.31 -24.02
N PHE A 333 -11.39 11.09 -23.28
CA PHE A 333 -11.85 11.79 -22.08
C PHE A 333 -12.02 13.29 -22.32
N LYS A 334 -13.22 13.80 -22.04
CA LYS A 334 -13.51 15.23 -22.02
C LYS A 334 -13.48 15.72 -20.58
N LEU A 335 -12.61 16.69 -20.30
CA LEU A 335 -12.47 17.29 -18.99
C LEU A 335 -13.23 18.61 -18.90
N PRO A 336 -13.71 19.00 -17.71
CA PRO A 336 -14.29 20.31 -17.48
C PRO A 336 -13.27 21.46 -17.58
N PHE A 337 -11.98 21.16 -17.41
CA PHE A 337 -10.86 22.06 -17.60
C PHE A 337 -9.60 21.24 -17.93
N GLY A 338 -8.67 21.80 -18.69
CA GLY A 338 -7.40 21.15 -19.00
C GLY A 338 -6.32 22.18 -19.32
N LEU A 339 -5.29 22.23 -18.48
CA LEU A 339 -4.11 23.07 -18.65
C LEU A 339 -3.36 22.74 -19.95
N PHE A 340 -3.15 21.44 -20.20
CA PHE A 340 -2.52 20.91 -21.40
C PHE A 340 -3.54 20.33 -22.38
N THR A 341 -3.27 20.48 -23.67
CA THR A 341 -4.02 19.79 -24.73
C THR A 341 -3.76 18.28 -24.68
N ALA A 342 -4.58 17.48 -25.37
CA ALA A 342 -4.37 16.02 -25.41
C ALA A 342 -3.01 15.67 -26.01
N ASP A 343 -2.60 16.35 -27.08
CA ASP A 343 -1.29 16.16 -27.70
C ASP A 343 -0.15 16.57 -26.76
N GLU A 344 -0.26 17.70 -26.08
CA GLU A 344 0.76 18.10 -25.09
C GLU A 344 0.88 17.12 -23.94
N CYS A 345 -0.22 16.53 -23.46
CA CYS A 345 -0.14 15.45 -22.47
C CYS A 345 0.68 14.27 -22.98
N VAL A 346 0.52 13.89 -24.26
CA VAL A 346 1.29 12.79 -24.85
C VAL A 346 2.78 13.15 -24.96
N GLU A 347 3.11 14.36 -25.41
CA GLU A 347 4.52 14.79 -25.48
C GLU A 347 5.16 14.85 -24.09
N ILE A 348 4.44 15.38 -23.08
CA ILE A 348 4.92 15.40 -21.69
C ILE A 348 5.25 13.98 -21.23
N VAL A 349 4.38 13.00 -21.47
CA VAL A 349 4.64 11.60 -21.08
C VAL A 349 5.94 11.08 -21.69
N LEU A 350 6.18 11.34 -22.98
CA LEU A 350 7.38 10.87 -23.67
C LEU A 350 8.64 11.57 -23.15
N MET A 351 8.58 12.89 -22.96
CA MET A 351 9.69 13.66 -22.41
C MET A 351 10.02 13.22 -20.98
N GLU A 352 9.02 12.93 -20.14
CA GLU A 352 9.20 12.39 -18.79
C GLU A 352 9.89 11.01 -18.80
N ILE A 353 9.51 10.13 -19.74
CA ILE A 353 10.15 8.81 -19.91
C ILE A 353 11.62 8.98 -20.34
N GLN A 354 11.88 9.92 -21.25
CA GLN A 354 13.21 10.19 -21.82
C GLN A 354 14.08 11.07 -20.91
N LYS A 355 13.48 11.67 -19.88
CA LYS A 355 14.09 12.67 -19.00
C LYS A 355 14.57 13.91 -19.76
N ASP A 356 13.78 14.35 -20.73
CA ASP A 356 14.01 15.56 -21.52
C ASP A 356 13.48 16.80 -20.78
N GLU A 357 14.27 17.28 -19.81
CA GLU A 357 13.91 18.44 -18.97
C GLU A 357 13.82 19.74 -19.79
N ASP A 358 14.70 19.94 -20.77
CA ASP A 358 14.71 21.11 -21.64
C ASP A 358 13.43 21.15 -22.51
N GLY A 359 13.02 20.02 -23.08
CA GLY A 359 11.78 19.89 -23.84
C GLY A 359 10.53 20.15 -23.00
N LEU A 360 10.52 19.69 -21.75
CA LEU A 360 9.44 19.96 -20.79
C LEU A 360 9.36 21.45 -20.46
N GLU A 361 10.49 22.11 -20.21
CA GLU A 361 10.52 23.55 -19.95
C GLU A 361 9.96 24.35 -21.14
N GLU A 362 10.38 24.04 -22.38
CA GLU A 362 9.85 24.69 -23.58
C GLU A 362 8.34 24.50 -23.74
N LEU A 363 7.86 23.27 -23.53
CA LEU A 363 6.44 22.92 -23.64
C LEU A 363 5.60 23.67 -22.59
N TYR A 364 6.05 23.72 -21.33
CA TYR A 364 5.37 24.43 -20.26
C TYR A 364 5.34 25.95 -20.53
N ASN A 365 6.44 26.54 -21.00
CA ASN A 365 6.49 27.96 -21.38
C ASN A 365 5.54 28.28 -22.55
N LYS A 366 5.34 27.34 -23.49
CA LYS A 366 4.34 27.48 -24.55
C LYS A 366 2.91 27.39 -24.01
N ALA A 367 2.65 26.42 -23.13
CA ALA A 367 1.35 26.24 -22.50
C ALA A 367 0.97 27.44 -21.61
N GLU A 368 1.93 28.02 -20.87
CA GLU A 368 1.73 29.22 -20.05
C GLU A 368 1.30 30.42 -20.90
N ARG A 369 1.99 30.67 -22.02
CA ARG A 369 1.63 31.75 -22.95
C ARG A 369 0.23 31.58 -23.52
N ARG A 370 -0.18 30.34 -23.85
CA ARG A 370 -1.55 30.04 -24.27
C ARG A 370 -2.53 30.34 -23.13
N PHE A 371 -2.25 29.80 -21.94
CA PHE A 371 -3.11 29.92 -20.77
C PHE A 371 -3.35 31.39 -20.37
N LYS A 372 -2.29 32.20 -20.22
CA LYS A 372 -2.40 33.64 -19.93
C LYS A 372 -3.24 34.39 -20.96
N LYS A 373 -3.09 34.05 -22.25
CA LYS A 373 -3.89 34.65 -23.33
C LYS A 373 -5.36 34.27 -23.25
N GLU A 374 -5.66 33.00 -22.96
CA GLU A 374 -7.04 32.48 -22.90
C GLU A 374 -7.82 33.03 -21.70
N TYR A 375 -7.18 33.06 -20.53
CA TYR A 375 -7.81 33.46 -19.27
C TYR A 375 -7.57 34.92 -18.89
N ARG A 376 -6.82 35.68 -19.69
CA ARG A 376 -6.48 37.11 -19.47
C ARG A 376 -5.79 37.38 -18.13
N ILE A 377 -5.02 36.40 -17.66
CA ILE A 377 -4.20 36.49 -16.46
C ILE A 377 -2.91 37.24 -16.84
N LYS A 378 -2.52 38.23 -16.02
CA LYS A 378 -1.41 39.13 -16.31
C LYS A 378 -0.04 38.45 -16.20
#